data_AF-A0A2T2PWX6-F1
#
_entry.id   AF-A0A2T2PWX6-F1
#
_cell.length_a   1.000
_cell.length_b   1.000
_cell.length_c   1.000
_cell.angle_alpha   90.00
_cell.angle_beta   90.00
_cell.angle_gamma   90.00
#
_symmetry.space_group_name_H-M   'P 1'
#
loop_
_entity.id
_entity.type
_entity.pdbx_description
1 polymer ?
#
loop_
_entity_poly.entity_id
_entity_poly.type
_entity_poly.pdbx_seq_one_letter_code
_entity_poly.pdbx_strand_id
1 'polypeptide(L)'
;MLLLGFAGISWSSIALPPSWHIASSREISARIIGDDRFKPGILAELQMRMAAISQPTVLPPELPYAKALVAVRTADEAAQRYNLDKADLEVDAAEVLLRAALTINPNDSFLWLMLYSVATMRHGFDLKYLGYLEQSYALGANEGWVALRRNSLALASFSLLNSATQHSANSEFAAILNSGFVDVAAINLMRVGPVARDGLLKGLDRVDITPREALARRLLRDGVSVSVPGVKLDQRLWR
;
A
#
# COMPACT_ATOMS: atom_id res chain seq x y z
N MET A 1 -45.31 -32.28 10.91
CA MET A 1 -44.21 -32.39 9.91
C MET A 1 -44.00 -31.09 9.14
N LEU A 2 -45.02 -30.34 8.71
CA LEU A 2 -44.86 -29.04 8.04
C LEU A 2 -44.32 -27.89 8.94
N LEU A 3 -44.67 -27.88 10.24
CA LEU A 3 -44.25 -26.83 11.18
C LEU A 3 -42.75 -26.83 11.50
N LEU A 4 -42.07 -27.98 11.40
CA LEU A 4 -40.63 -28.09 11.64
C LEU A 4 -39.79 -27.58 10.45
N GLY A 5 -40.34 -27.62 9.22
CA GLY A 5 -39.68 -27.09 8.03
C GLY A 5 -39.58 -25.56 8.02
N PHE A 6 -40.63 -24.86 8.47
CA PHE A 6 -40.63 -23.40 8.56
C PHE A 6 -39.67 -22.87 9.63
N ALA A 7 -39.47 -23.61 10.73
CA ALA A 7 -38.49 -23.26 11.76
C ALA A 7 -37.05 -23.33 11.22
N GLY A 8 -36.73 -24.31 10.37
CA GLY A 8 -35.41 -24.45 9.75
C GLY A 8 -35.08 -23.35 8.73
N ILE A 9 -36.06 -22.92 7.93
CA ILE A 9 -35.89 -21.81 6.97
C ILE A 9 -35.70 -20.49 7.73
N SER A 10 -36.50 -20.25 8.77
CA SER A 10 -36.42 -19.03 9.58
C SER A 10 -35.08 -18.95 10.33
N TRP A 11 -34.57 -20.07 10.85
CA TRP A 11 -33.25 -20.12 11.48
C TRP A 11 -32.12 -19.83 10.49
N SER A 12 -32.21 -20.34 9.26
CA SER A 12 -31.17 -20.12 8.24
C SER A 12 -31.09 -18.65 7.80
N SER A 13 -32.22 -17.95 7.73
CA SER A 13 -32.25 -16.51 7.44
C SER A 13 -31.77 -15.61 8.58
N ILE A 14 -31.78 -16.12 9.83
CA ILE A 14 -31.34 -15.38 11.02
C ILE A 14 -29.87 -15.69 11.36
N ALA A 15 -29.43 -16.93 11.14
CA ALA A 15 -28.11 -17.41 11.54
C ALA A 15 -27.02 -17.27 10.46
N LEU A 16 -27.38 -17.14 9.18
CA LEU A 16 -26.43 -16.83 8.12
C LEU A 16 -26.33 -15.32 7.97
N PRO A 17 -25.19 -14.70 8.32
CA PRO A 17 -24.98 -13.30 7.97
C PRO A 17 -25.06 -13.16 6.45
N PRO A 18 -25.62 -12.05 5.93
CA PRO A 18 -25.64 -11.80 4.49
C PRO A 18 -24.22 -11.71 3.94
N SER A 19 -23.73 -12.81 3.38
CA SER A 19 -22.38 -13.00 2.83
C SER A 19 -22.03 -12.04 1.69
N TRP A 20 -23.06 -11.42 1.10
CA TRP A 20 -22.93 -10.46 0.01
C TRP A 20 -22.19 -9.18 0.43
N HIS A 21 -22.30 -8.78 1.70
CA HIS A 21 -21.59 -7.61 2.22
C HIS A 21 -20.09 -7.88 2.44
N ILE A 22 -19.72 -9.12 2.77
CA ILE A 22 -18.31 -9.53 2.99
C ILE A 22 -17.61 -9.71 1.65
N ALA A 23 -18.30 -10.25 0.63
CA ALA A 23 -17.74 -10.41 -0.71
C ALA A 23 -17.43 -9.05 -1.37
N SER A 24 -18.36 -8.10 -1.27
CA SER A 24 -18.18 -6.75 -1.84
C SER A 24 -17.09 -5.94 -1.13
N SER A 25 -16.96 -6.04 0.20
CA SER A 25 -15.92 -5.32 0.95
C SER A 25 -14.51 -5.80 0.60
N ARG A 26 -14.33 -7.12 0.41
CA ARG A 26 -13.05 -7.72 -0.01
C ARG A 26 -12.65 -7.29 -1.42
N GLU A 27 -13.60 -7.27 -2.36
CA GLU A 27 -13.33 -6.84 -3.74
C GLU A 27 -12.90 -5.38 -3.80
N ILE A 28 -13.61 -4.49 -3.10
CA ILE A 28 -13.27 -3.06 -3.05
C ILE A 28 -11.87 -2.86 -2.45
N SER A 29 -11.58 -3.57 -1.35
CA SER A 29 -10.28 -3.51 -0.69
C SER A 29 -9.14 -3.94 -1.63
N ALA A 30 -9.32 -5.05 -2.35
CA ALA A 30 -8.33 -5.54 -3.30
C ALA A 30 -8.04 -4.53 -4.42
N ARG A 31 -9.08 -3.86 -4.92
CA ARG A 31 -8.96 -2.81 -5.94
C ARG A 31 -8.24 -1.56 -5.41
N ILE A 32 -8.51 -1.16 -4.17
CA ILE A 32 -7.80 -0.04 -3.53
C ILE A 32 -6.32 -0.39 -3.32
N ILE A 33 -6.02 -1.60 -2.86
CA ILE A 33 -4.63 -2.09 -2.70
C ILE A 33 -3.89 -2.10 -4.04
N GLY A 34 -4.57 -2.44 -5.14
CA GLY A 34 -4.04 -2.39 -6.50
C GLY A 34 -3.93 -0.99 -7.10
N ASP A 35 -4.31 0.07 -6.37
CA ASP A 35 -4.38 1.46 -6.84
C ASP A 35 -5.30 1.66 -8.07
N ASP A 36 -6.40 0.92 -8.15
CA ASP A 36 -7.40 1.09 -9.19
C ASP A 36 -8.03 2.50 -9.16
N ARG A 37 -8.35 3.04 -10.35
CA ARG A 37 -9.14 4.26 -10.48
C ARG A 37 -10.63 3.97 -10.27
N PHE A 38 -11.30 4.83 -9.50
CA PHE A 38 -12.74 4.78 -9.28
C PHE A 38 -13.45 5.87 -10.09
N LYS A 39 -14.69 5.60 -10.52
CA LYS A 39 -15.51 6.64 -11.16
C LYS A 39 -15.95 7.67 -10.10
N PRO A 40 -16.08 8.96 -10.45
CA PRO A 40 -16.58 9.97 -9.53
C PRO A 40 -17.92 9.54 -8.92
N GLY A 41 -18.08 9.74 -7.60
CA GLY A 41 -19.31 9.43 -6.85
C GLY A 41 -19.41 8.00 -6.31
N ILE A 42 -18.68 7.02 -6.85
CA ILE A 42 -18.74 5.63 -6.37
C ILE A 42 -18.30 5.52 -4.91
N LEU A 43 -17.21 6.20 -4.52
CA LEU A 43 -16.71 6.14 -3.14
C LEU A 43 -17.70 6.76 -2.15
N ALA A 44 -18.36 7.85 -2.51
CA ALA A 44 -19.37 8.49 -1.66
C ALA A 44 -20.60 7.57 -1.48
N GLU A 45 -21.05 6.92 -2.56
CA GLU A 45 -22.12 5.93 -2.50
C GLU A 45 -21.74 4.73 -1.61
N LEU A 46 -20.50 4.25 -1.74
CA LEU A 46 -19.97 3.16 -0.90
C LEU A 46 -19.92 3.56 0.57
N GLN A 47 -19.39 4.74 0.90
CA GLN A 47 -19.37 5.25 2.27
C GLN A 47 -20.78 5.32 2.87
N MET A 48 -21.75 5.89 2.13
CA MET A 48 -23.15 5.96 2.59
C MET A 48 -23.73 4.57 2.84
N ARG A 49 -23.50 3.61 1.94
CA ARG A 49 -23.94 2.21 2.12
C ARG A 49 -23.31 1.59 3.37
N MET A 50 -22.01 1.79 3.59
CA MET A 50 -21.29 1.23 4.73
C MET A 50 -21.67 1.90 6.06
N ALA A 51 -22.09 3.16 6.03
CA ALA A 51 -22.63 3.88 7.19
C ALA A 51 -24.05 3.40 7.55
N ALA A 52 -24.86 3.01 6.56
CA ALA A 52 -26.22 2.49 6.76
C ALA A 52 -26.27 1.05 7.34
N ILE A 53 -25.12 0.35 7.40
CA ILE A 53 -25.04 -0.97 8.03
C ILE A 53 -25.11 -0.80 9.55
N SER A 54 -26.25 -1.15 10.15
CA SER A 54 -26.40 -1.28 11.60
C SER A 54 -25.31 -2.18 12.17
N GLN A 55 -24.61 -1.73 13.21
CA GLN A 55 -23.51 -2.49 13.82
C GLN A 55 -23.99 -3.89 14.20
N PRO A 56 -23.51 -4.96 13.52
CA PRO A 56 -23.87 -6.30 13.90
C PRO A 56 -23.30 -6.61 15.29
N THR A 57 -24.00 -7.43 16.07
CA THR A 57 -23.59 -7.89 17.41
C THR A 57 -22.20 -8.55 17.41
N VAL A 58 -21.75 -9.04 16.24
CA VAL A 58 -20.39 -9.48 15.97
C VAL A 58 -19.88 -8.65 14.79
N LEU A 59 -18.89 -7.79 15.01
CA LEU A 59 -18.26 -7.03 13.93
C LEU A 59 -17.36 -7.97 13.10
N PRO A 60 -17.69 -8.23 11.81
CA PRO A 60 -16.73 -8.89 10.94
C PRO A 60 -15.51 -7.98 10.74
N PRO A 61 -14.26 -8.47 10.92
CA PRO A 61 -13.05 -7.64 10.83
C PRO A 61 -12.87 -6.99 9.45
N GLU A 62 -13.52 -7.51 8.41
CA GLU A 62 -13.48 -7.02 7.04
C GLU A 62 -14.19 -5.67 6.86
N LEU A 63 -15.21 -5.38 7.68
CA LEU A 63 -15.98 -4.14 7.52
C LEU A 63 -15.19 -2.91 7.99
N PRO A 64 -14.56 -2.89 9.18
CA PRO A 64 -13.65 -1.81 9.60
C PRO A 64 -12.47 -1.64 8.64
N TYR A 65 -11.91 -2.75 8.15
CA TYR A 65 -10.83 -2.74 7.18
C TYR A 65 -11.23 -1.99 5.89
N ALA A 66 -12.33 -2.43 5.26
CA ALA A 66 -12.80 -1.81 4.03
C ALA A 66 -13.22 -0.34 4.26
N LYS A 67 -13.83 -0.01 5.41
CA LYS A 67 -14.19 1.38 5.75
C LYS A 67 -12.94 2.27 5.80
N ALA A 68 -11.88 1.80 6.45
CA ALA A 68 -10.62 2.54 6.52
C ALA A 68 -10.01 2.76 5.14
N LEU A 69 -9.95 1.73 4.29
CA LEU A 69 -9.39 1.85 2.94
C LEU A 69 -10.20 2.79 2.04
N VAL A 70 -11.52 2.73 2.10
CA VAL A 70 -12.40 3.66 1.36
C VAL A 70 -12.19 5.10 1.82
N ALA A 71 -12.04 5.33 3.13
CA ALA A 71 -11.78 6.67 3.67
C ALA A 71 -10.43 7.22 3.19
N VAL A 72 -9.37 6.40 3.23
CA VAL A 72 -8.05 6.77 2.68
C VAL A 72 -8.14 7.17 1.21
N ARG A 73 -8.81 6.36 0.38
CA ARG A 73 -8.96 6.67 -1.05
C ARG A 73 -9.77 7.95 -1.28
N THR A 74 -10.78 8.19 -0.45
CA THR A 74 -11.59 9.41 -0.53
C THR A 74 -10.77 10.65 -0.17
N ALA A 75 -9.92 10.55 0.85
CA ALA A 75 -8.98 11.59 1.24
C ALA A 75 -7.96 11.89 0.11
N ASP A 76 -7.39 10.84 -0.49
CA ASP A 76 -6.48 10.98 -1.64
C ASP A 76 -7.16 11.69 -2.83
N GLU A 77 -8.41 11.32 -3.16
CA GLU A 77 -9.17 11.98 -4.23
C GLU A 77 -9.52 13.43 -3.91
N ALA A 78 -9.82 13.75 -2.64
CA ALA A 78 -10.11 15.11 -2.21
C ALA A 78 -8.87 16.00 -2.32
N ALA A 79 -7.70 15.50 -1.90
CA ALA A 79 -6.41 16.19 -2.03
C ALA A 79 -6.05 16.47 -3.50
N GLN A 80 -6.28 15.51 -4.40
CA GLN A 80 -6.02 15.68 -5.84
C GLN A 80 -6.91 16.73 -6.51
N ARG A 81 -8.11 16.99 -5.98
CA ARG A 81 -9.06 17.98 -6.52
C ARG A 81 -8.79 19.40 -6.02
N TYR A 82 -7.68 19.63 -5.29
CA TYR A 82 -7.29 20.93 -4.73
C TYR A 82 -8.35 21.59 -3.83
N ASN A 83 -9.23 20.79 -3.22
CA ASN A 83 -10.21 21.27 -2.24
C ASN A 83 -9.65 21.03 -0.84
N LEU A 84 -8.86 21.99 -0.34
CA LEU A 84 -8.08 21.85 0.89
C LEU A 84 -8.96 21.59 2.13
N ASP A 85 -10.02 22.37 2.34
CA ASP A 85 -10.89 22.22 3.50
C ASP A 85 -11.57 20.84 3.55
N LYS A 86 -11.99 20.34 2.38
CA LYS A 86 -12.58 19.00 2.28
C LYS A 86 -11.51 17.92 2.44
N ALA A 87 -10.30 18.12 1.90
CA ALA A 87 -9.21 17.18 2.04
C ALA A 87 -8.86 16.98 3.52
N ASP A 88 -8.71 18.06 4.29
CA ASP A 88 -8.38 17.97 5.72
C ASP A 88 -9.42 17.14 6.50
N LEU A 89 -10.71 17.38 6.28
CA LEU A 89 -11.78 16.62 6.94
C LEU A 89 -11.77 15.12 6.58
N GLU A 90 -11.51 14.79 5.31
CA GLU A 90 -11.46 13.39 4.85
C GLU A 90 -10.19 12.68 5.36
N VAL A 91 -9.07 13.40 5.48
CA VAL A 91 -7.81 12.90 6.04
C VAL A 91 -7.98 12.57 7.53
N ASP A 92 -8.66 13.43 8.29
CA ASP A 92 -8.99 13.21 9.71
C ASP A 92 -9.84 11.95 9.89
N ALA A 93 -10.89 11.82 9.08
CA ALA A 93 -11.78 10.67 9.10
C ALA A 93 -11.01 9.38 8.74
N ALA A 94 -10.12 9.43 7.75
CA ALA A 94 -9.29 8.30 7.36
C ALA A 94 -8.35 7.87 8.49
N GLU A 95 -7.70 8.81 9.20
CA GLU A 95 -6.80 8.48 10.30
C GLU A 95 -7.54 7.76 11.44
N VAL A 96 -8.70 8.28 11.84
CA VAL A 96 -9.54 7.68 12.90
C VAL A 96 -9.95 6.26 12.51
N LEU A 97 -10.40 6.07 11.27
CA LEU A 97 -10.84 4.75 10.79
C LEU A 97 -9.67 3.76 10.65
N LEU A 98 -8.49 4.20 10.23
CA LEU A 98 -7.29 3.37 10.20
C LEU A 98 -6.88 2.90 11.58
N ARG A 99 -6.86 3.81 12.57
CA ARG A 99 -6.57 3.45 13.97
C ARG A 99 -7.60 2.45 14.49
N ALA A 100 -8.90 2.68 14.24
CA ALA A 100 -9.95 1.75 14.63
C ALA A 100 -9.77 0.37 13.95
N ALA A 101 -9.45 0.32 12.67
CA ALA A 101 -9.19 -0.93 11.96
C ALA A 101 -7.95 -1.66 12.52
N LEU A 102 -6.89 -0.93 12.89
CA LEU A 102 -5.69 -1.50 13.51
C LEU A 102 -5.94 -2.03 14.93
N THR A 103 -6.90 -1.50 15.69
CA THR A 103 -7.28 -2.11 16.98
C THR A 103 -7.86 -3.51 16.82
N ILE A 104 -8.45 -3.80 15.66
CA ILE A 104 -9.04 -5.10 15.32
C ILE A 104 -8.01 -6.00 14.63
N ASN A 105 -7.21 -5.43 13.72
CA ASN A 105 -6.19 -6.13 12.94
C ASN A 105 -4.80 -5.49 13.15
N PRO A 106 -4.16 -5.67 14.32
CA PRO A 106 -2.90 -4.99 14.65
C PRO A 106 -1.71 -5.47 13.82
N ASN A 107 -1.83 -6.64 13.17
CA ASN A 107 -0.78 -7.24 12.35
C ASN A 107 -0.91 -6.92 10.86
N ASP A 108 -1.83 -6.02 10.46
CA ASP A 108 -2.01 -5.69 9.05
C ASP A 108 -0.98 -4.65 8.59
N SER A 109 0.02 -5.11 7.84
CA SER A 109 1.11 -4.29 7.28
C SER A 109 0.60 -3.13 6.42
N PHE A 110 -0.47 -3.32 5.65
CA PHE A 110 -0.99 -2.32 4.73
C PHE A 110 -1.72 -1.21 5.48
N LEU A 111 -2.48 -1.53 6.52
CA LEU A 111 -3.09 -0.52 7.40
C LEU A 111 -2.03 0.36 8.06
N TRP A 112 -0.92 -0.21 8.52
CA TRP A 112 0.20 0.57 9.07
C TRP A 112 0.82 1.51 8.02
N LEU A 113 0.97 1.05 6.78
CA LEU A 113 1.46 1.87 5.67
C LEU A 113 0.49 3.03 5.33
N MET A 114 -0.81 2.76 5.33
CA MET A 114 -1.82 3.78 5.10
C MET A 114 -1.86 4.80 6.25
N LEU A 115 -1.69 4.35 7.50
CA LEU A 115 -1.59 5.25 8.65
C LEU A 115 -0.37 6.16 8.56
N TYR A 116 0.79 5.64 8.14
CA TYR A 116 1.95 6.47 7.82
C TYR A 116 1.65 7.52 6.75
N SER A 117 1.01 7.09 5.65
CA SER A 117 0.70 7.97 4.52
C SER A 117 -0.25 9.11 4.91
N VAL A 118 -1.33 8.79 5.63
CA VAL A 118 -2.33 9.77 6.08
C VAL A 118 -1.72 10.74 7.11
N ALA A 119 -0.97 10.22 8.09
CA ALA A 119 -0.36 11.06 9.11
C ALA A 119 0.67 12.05 8.52
N THR A 120 1.49 11.59 7.57
CA THR A 120 2.49 12.44 6.89
C THR A 120 1.86 13.44 5.92
N MET A 121 0.77 13.08 5.26
CA MET A 121 0.01 14.01 4.41
C MET A 121 -0.60 15.16 5.22
N ARG A 122 -1.14 14.86 6.41
CA ARG A 122 -1.79 15.85 7.28
C ARG A 122 -0.80 16.77 7.98
N HIS A 123 0.18 16.16 8.64
CA HIS A 123 1.03 16.86 9.60
C HIS A 123 2.40 17.22 9.02
N GLY A 124 2.61 16.91 7.75
CA GLY A 124 3.93 16.92 7.15
C GLY A 124 4.80 15.77 7.63
N PHE A 125 6.05 15.78 7.16
CA PHE A 125 7.02 14.78 7.57
C PHE A 125 7.50 15.01 9.01
N ASP A 126 7.38 13.99 9.86
CA ASP A 126 7.85 13.98 11.24
C ASP A 126 8.38 12.59 11.60
N LEU A 127 9.52 12.54 12.31
CA LEU A 127 10.18 11.30 12.74
C LEU A 127 9.24 10.41 13.58
N LYS A 128 8.30 10.99 14.33
CA LYS A 128 7.36 10.22 15.15
C LYS A 128 6.44 9.30 14.32
N TYR A 129 6.23 9.61 13.04
CA TYR A 129 5.41 8.78 12.15
C TYR A 129 6.20 7.66 11.48
N LEU A 130 7.54 7.72 11.45
CA LEU A 130 8.36 6.65 10.86
C LEU A 130 8.08 5.29 11.52
N GLY A 131 7.75 5.27 12.81
CA GLY A 131 7.35 4.04 13.50
C GLY A 131 6.20 3.29 12.83
N TYR A 132 5.27 3.98 12.16
CA TYR A 132 4.19 3.33 11.39
C TYR A 132 4.72 2.63 10.14
N LEU A 133 5.66 3.24 9.43
CA LEU A 133 6.30 2.64 8.27
C LEU A 133 7.19 1.45 8.67
N GLU A 134 7.93 1.58 9.76
CA GLU A 134 8.74 0.50 10.32
C GLU A 134 7.88 -0.68 10.77
N GLN A 135 6.73 -0.42 11.40
CA GLN A 135 5.76 -1.44 11.78
C GLN A 135 5.17 -2.15 10.55
N SER A 136 4.90 -1.43 9.46
CA SER A 136 4.48 -2.03 8.19
C SER A 136 5.50 -3.04 7.66
N TYR A 137 6.79 -2.70 7.72
CA TYR A 137 7.88 -3.61 7.34
C TYR A 137 8.02 -4.81 8.28
N ALA A 138 7.88 -4.60 9.58
CA ALA A 138 8.00 -5.66 10.58
C ALA A 138 6.94 -6.75 10.39
N LEU A 139 5.75 -6.38 9.89
CA LEU A 139 4.60 -7.28 9.76
C LEU A 139 4.48 -7.94 8.38
N GLY A 140 5.00 -7.32 7.32
CA GLY A 140 4.71 -7.79 5.97
C GLY A 140 5.62 -7.26 4.86
N ALA A 141 6.94 -7.42 4.95
CA ALA A 141 7.83 -7.09 3.84
C ALA A 141 7.56 -7.96 2.58
N ASN A 142 7.83 -7.42 1.38
CA ASN A 142 7.72 -8.11 0.08
C ASN A 142 6.29 -8.50 -0.36
N GLU A 143 5.29 -7.72 0.03
CA GLU A 143 3.89 -7.98 -0.31
C GLU A 143 3.49 -7.35 -1.66
N GLY A 144 3.70 -8.07 -2.76
CA GLY A 144 3.12 -7.76 -4.08
C GLY A 144 3.04 -6.26 -4.42
N TRP A 145 1.82 -5.75 -4.61
CA TRP A 145 1.56 -4.34 -4.95
C TRP A 145 1.85 -3.37 -3.79
N VAL A 146 1.72 -3.81 -2.53
CA VAL A 146 2.03 -2.99 -1.35
C VAL A 146 3.51 -2.63 -1.31
N ALA A 147 4.38 -3.59 -1.67
CA ALA A 147 5.82 -3.39 -1.74
C ALA A 147 6.19 -2.21 -2.65
N LEU A 148 5.49 -2.00 -3.77
CA LEU A 148 5.79 -0.90 -4.70
C LEU A 148 5.66 0.48 -4.03
N ARG A 149 4.53 0.71 -3.35
CA ARG A 149 4.26 1.97 -2.64
C ARG A 149 5.15 2.10 -1.41
N ARG A 150 5.25 1.03 -0.61
CA ARG A 150 6.02 1.02 0.64
C ARG A 150 7.51 1.27 0.39
N ASN A 151 8.09 0.60 -0.60
CA ASN A 151 9.48 0.76 -0.95
C ASN A 151 9.78 2.20 -1.38
N SER A 152 8.93 2.81 -2.21
CA SER A 152 9.13 4.21 -2.62
C SER A 152 9.12 5.18 -1.42
N LEU A 153 8.18 4.99 -0.48
CA LEU A 153 8.10 5.81 0.74
C LEU A 153 9.29 5.60 1.67
N ALA A 154 9.72 4.36 1.87
CA ALA A 154 10.87 4.04 2.71
C ALA A 154 12.17 4.57 2.13
N LEU A 155 12.33 4.51 0.81
CA LEU A 155 13.48 5.04 0.13
C LEU A 155 13.55 6.58 0.20
N ALA A 156 12.40 7.27 0.24
CA ALA A 156 12.35 8.71 0.45
C ALA A 156 12.84 9.12 1.86
N SER A 157 12.67 8.27 2.87
CA SER A 157 13.09 8.51 4.25
C SER A 157 14.25 7.62 4.71
N PHE A 158 15.01 7.01 3.78
CA PHE A 158 15.88 5.86 4.06
C PHE A 158 16.88 6.08 5.19
N SER A 159 17.57 7.22 5.19
CA SER A 159 18.60 7.55 6.18
C SER A 159 18.07 7.72 7.61
N LEU A 160 16.74 7.88 7.76
CA LEU A 160 16.08 8.09 9.04
C LEU A 160 15.45 6.80 9.60
N LEU A 161 15.36 5.76 8.77
CA LEU A 161 14.85 4.45 9.19
C LEU A 161 15.87 3.72 10.06
N ASN A 162 15.38 2.87 10.96
CA ASN A 162 16.23 1.95 11.69
C ASN A 162 16.94 0.96 10.74
N SER A 163 18.05 0.36 11.20
CA SER A 163 18.88 -0.51 10.36
C SER A 163 18.16 -1.76 9.84
N ALA A 164 17.20 -2.30 10.61
CA ALA A 164 16.43 -3.46 10.20
C ALA A 164 15.49 -3.10 9.03
N THR A 165 14.78 -1.96 9.14
CA THR A 165 13.89 -1.47 8.08
C THR A 165 14.68 -1.05 6.83
N GLN A 166 15.86 -0.44 6.98
CA GLN A 166 16.76 -0.19 5.83
C GLN A 166 17.13 -1.48 5.09
N HIS A 167 17.47 -2.55 5.84
CA HIS A 167 17.78 -3.84 5.25
C HIS A 167 16.57 -4.43 4.51
N SER A 168 15.38 -4.39 5.13
CA SER A 168 14.13 -4.84 4.50
C SER A 168 13.78 -4.04 3.25
N ALA A 169 13.95 -2.72 3.27
CA ALA A 169 13.72 -1.87 2.11
C ALA A 169 14.67 -2.19 0.94
N ASN A 170 15.95 -2.46 1.23
CA ASN A 170 16.91 -2.90 0.20
C ASN A 170 16.54 -4.27 -0.38
N SER A 171 16.15 -5.23 0.46
CA SER A 171 15.70 -6.55 0.02
C SER A 171 14.43 -6.44 -0.82
N GLU A 172 13.50 -5.60 -0.42
CA GLU A 172 12.24 -5.37 -1.13
C GLU A 172 12.47 -4.70 -2.48
N PHE A 173 13.40 -3.76 -2.58
CA PHE A 173 13.82 -3.17 -3.85
C PHE A 173 14.37 -4.23 -4.82
N ALA A 174 15.23 -5.13 -4.32
CA ALA A 174 15.75 -6.23 -5.12
C ALA A 174 14.63 -7.19 -5.58
N ALA A 175 13.66 -7.48 -4.71
CA ALA A 175 12.49 -8.29 -5.05
C ALA A 175 11.62 -7.62 -6.12
N ILE A 176 11.33 -6.32 -5.99
CA ILE A 176 10.58 -5.52 -6.97
C ILE A 176 11.24 -5.60 -8.35
N LEU A 177 12.56 -5.45 -8.42
CA LEU A 177 13.29 -5.56 -9.68
C LEU A 177 13.20 -6.99 -10.23
N ASN A 178 13.38 -8.01 -9.39
CA ASN A 178 13.32 -9.41 -9.82
C ASN A 178 11.93 -9.82 -10.32
N SER A 179 10.87 -9.20 -9.80
CA SER A 179 9.48 -9.36 -10.27
C SER A 179 9.17 -8.60 -11.56
N GLY A 180 10.14 -7.92 -12.17
CA GLY A 180 9.99 -7.26 -13.47
C GLY A 180 9.49 -5.82 -13.42
N PHE A 181 9.34 -5.22 -12.23
CA PHE A 181 8.95 -3.80 -12.08
C PHE A 181 10.14 -2.85 -12.31
N VAL A 182 10.78 -2.96 -13.48
CA VAL A 182 12.01 -2.24 -13.84
C VAL A 182 11.82 -0.73 -13.80
N ASP A 183 10.68 -0.21 -14.26
CA ASP A 183 10.41 1.23 -14.26
C ASP A 183 10.31 1.80 -12.85
N VAL A 184 9.62 1.09 -11.95
CA VAL A 184 9.51 1.48 -10.53
C VAL A 184 10.88 1.47 -9.87
N ALA A 185 11.67 0.41 -10.10
CA ALA A 185 13.02 0.30 -9.57
C ALA A 185 13.95 1.41 -10.09
N ALA A 186 13.87 1.75 -11.38
CA ALA A 186 14.64 2.84 -11.96
C ALA A 186 14.27 4.20 -11.32
N ILE A 187 12.97 4.50 -11.21
CA ILE A 187 12.48 5.74 -10.59
C ILE A 187 12.95 5.85 -9.15
N ASN A 188 12.81 4.78 -8.36
CA ASN A 188 13.26 4.73 -6.98
C ASN A 188 14.78 4.98 -6.88
N LEU A 189 15.60 4.29 -7.69
CA LEU A 189 17.06 4.45 -7.68
C LEU A 189 17.53 5.87 -8.05
N MET A 190 16.82 6.53 -8.97
CA MET A 190 17.14 7.90 -9.39
C MET A 190 16.80 8.93 -8.32
N ARG A 191 15.74 8.70 -7.54
CA ARG A 191 15.23 9.65 -6.52
C ARG A 191 15.96 9.56 -5.19
N VAL A 192 16.59 8.44 -4.88
CA VAL A 192 17.29 8.26 -3.61
C VAL A 192 18.61 9.01 -3.53
N GLY A 193 18.98 9.39 -2.30
CA GLY A 193 20.29 9.93 -1.99
C GLY A 193 21.43 8.90 -2.14
N PRO A 194 22.70 9.35 -2.17
CA PRO A 194 23.86 8.48 -2.46
C PRO A 194 23.99 7.26 -1.55
N VAL A 195 23.77 7.44 -0.24
CA VAL A 195 23.89 6.35 0.76
C VAL A 195 22.90 5.22 0.48
N ALA A 196 21.64 5.58 0.24
CA ALA A 196 20.61 4.61 -0.12
C ALA A 196 20.92 3.96 -1.47
N ARG A 197 21.32 4.76 -2.47
CA ARG A 197 21.69 4.27 -3.81
C ARG A 197 22.76 3.18 -3.75
N ASP A 198 23.84 3.40 -2.99
CA ASP A 198 24.92 2.42 -2.84
C ASP A 198 24.44 1.12 -2.18
N GLY A 199 23.59 1.24 -1.15
CA GLY A 199 22.96 0.10 -0.50
C GLY A 199 22.10 -0.72 -1.45
N LEU A 200 21.26 -0.04 -2.25
CA LEU A 200 20.40 -0.67 -3.25
C LEU A 200 21.24 -1.38 -4.32
N LEU A 201 22.25 -0.71 -4.87
CA LEU A 201 23.12 -1.29 -5.90
C LEU A 201 23.85 -2.53 -5.38
N LYS A 202 24.43 -2.50 -4.18
CA LYS A 202 25.04 -3.68 -3.56
C LYS A 202 24.04 -4.83 -3.38
N GLY A 203 22.78 -4.52 -3.07
CA GLY A 203 21.70 -5.50 -2.95
C GLY A 203 21.38 -6.23 -4.26
N LEU A 204 21.71 -5.65 -5.41
CA LEU A 204 21.40 -6.23 -6.72
C LEU A 204 22.25 -7.45 -7.09
N ASP A 205 23.35 -7.72 -6.39
CA ASP A 205 24.19 -8.91 -6.66
C ASP A 205 23.40 -10.23 -6.61
N ARG A 206 22.32 -10.25 -5.82
CA ARG A 206 21.43 -11.40 -5.63
C ARG A 206 20.26 -11.46 -6.63
N VAL A 207 20.10 -10.45 -7.48
CA VAL A 207 19.04 -10.39 -8.50
C VAL A 207 19.52 -11.07 -9.77
N ASP A 208 18.61 -11.72 -10.49
CA ASP A 208 18.93 -12.34 -11.77
C ASP A 208 19.54 -11.33 -12.76
N ILE A 209 20.38 -11.83 -13.68
CA ILE A 209 21.09 -10.95 -14.62
C ILE A 209 20.13 -10.22 -15.57
N THR A 210 19.04 -10.87 -15.99
CA THR A 210 18.08 -10.31 -16.96
C THR A 210 17.40 -9.04 -16.42
N PRO A 211 16.79 -9.01 -15.22
CA PRO A 211 16.27 -7.77 -14.64
C PRO A 211 17.32 -6.69 -14.43
N ARG A 212 18.54 -7.06 -14.02
CA ARG A 212 19.65 -6.10 -13.84
C ARG A 212 20.04 -5.42 -15.14
N GLU A 213 20.16 -6.17 -16.24
CA GLU A 213 20.41 -5.60 -17.57
C GLU A 213 19.28 -4.68 -18.01
N ALA A 214 18.02 -5.08 -17.77
CA ALA A 214 16.86 -4.26 -18.10
C ALA A 214 16.89 -2.92 -17.35
N LEU A 215 17.21 -2.94 -16.05
CA LEU A 215 17.43 -1.74 -15.24
C LEU A 215 18.56 -0.88 -15.80
N ALA A 216 19.72 -1.48 -16.09
CA ALA A 216 20.87 -0.73 -16.60
C ALA A 216 20.54 -0.04 -17.93
N ARG A 217 19.86 -0.72 -18.87
CA ARG A 217 19.39 -0.14 -20.13
C ARG A 217 18.36 0.96 -19.90
N ARG A 218 17.44 0.77 -18.93
CA ARG A 218 16.42 1.76 -18.57
C ARG A 218 17.05 3.03 -18.03
N LEU A 219 18.04 2.94 -17.15
CA LEU A 219 18.79 4.08 -16.60
C LEU A 219 19.60 4.80 -17.68
N LEU A 220 20.26 4.06 -18.57
CA LEU A 220 21.01 4.64 -19.69
C LEU A 220 20.11 5.48 -20.61
N ARG A 221 18.88 5.03 -20.89
CA ARG A 221 17.89 5.79 -21.67
C ARG A 221 17.51 7.13 -21.02
N ASP A 222 17.55 7.20 -19.68
CA ASP A 222 17.32 8.44 -18.93
C ASP A 222 18.61 9.28 -18.75
N GLY A 223 19.70 8.90 -19.42
CA GLY A 223 20.99 9.57 -19.29
C GLY A 223 21.70 9.32 -17.96
N VAL A 224 21.25 8.34 -17.18
CA VAL A 224 21.82 8.01 -15.87
C VAL A 224 22.86 6.91 -16.02
N SER A 225 24.13 7.27 -15.85
CA SER A 225 25.25 6.32 -15.86
C SER A 225 25.52 5.82 -14.43
N VAL A 226 25.11 4.58 -14.16
CA VAL A 226 25.33 3.89 -12.89
C VAL A 226 25.84 2.48 -13.17
N SER A 227 26.86 2.04 -12.43
CA SER A 227 27.35 0.67 -12.51
C SER A 227 26.36 -0.27 -11.80
N VAL A 228 25.60 -1.02 -12.59
CA VAL A 228 24.76 -2.11 -12.07
C VAL A 228 25.64 -3.36 -11.94
N PRO A 229 25.70 -4.01 -10.76
CA PRO A 229 26.61 -5.13 -10.56
C PRO A 229 26.38 -6.26 -11.55
N GLY A 230 27.46 -6.86 -12.05
CA GLY A 230 27.41 -7.95 -13.02
C GLY A 230 26.99 -7.57 -14.45
N VAL A 231 26.58 -6.33 -14.69
CA VAL A 231 26.16 -5.86 -16.02
C VAL A 231 27.30 -5.14 -16.73
N LYS A 232 27.63 -5.58 -17.94
CA LYS A 232 28.54 -4.89 -18.86
C LYS A 232 27.72 -4.25 -19.98
N LEU A 233 27.35 -2.98 -19.82
CA LEU A 233 26.79 -2.22 -20.93
C LEU A 233 27.93 -1.78 -21.86
N ASP A 234 27.89 -2.23 -23.11
CA ASP A 234 28.80 -1.72 -24.12
C ASP A 234 28.46 -0.23 -24.37
N GLN A 235 29.32 0.67 -23.90
CA GLN A 235 29.12 2.12 -23.96
C GLN A 235 29.14 2.67 -25.40
N ARG A 236 29.32 1.81 -26.41
CA ARG A 236 29.53 2.16 -27.82
C ARG A 236 28.24 2.41 -28.64
N LEU A 237 27.11 2.69 -28.01
CA LEU A 237 25.85 2.97 -28.72
C LEU A 237 25.73 4.41 -29.27
N TRP A 238 26.78 5.23 -29.13
CA TRP A 238 26.88 6.54 -29.80
C TRP A 238 27.85 6.43 -30.98
N ARG A 239 27.34 5.94 -32.12
CA ARG A 239 27.93 6.16 -33.45
C ARG A 239 26.82 6.47 -34.44
#